data_AF-A0A9E2QF40-F1
#
_entry.id   AF-A0A9E2QF40-F1
#
_cell.length_a   1.000
_cell.length_b   1.000
_cell.length_c   1.000
_cell.angle_alpha   90.00
_cell.angle_beta   90.00
_cell.angle_gamma   90.00
#
_symmetry.space_group_name_H-M   'P 1'
#
loop_
_entity.id
_entity.type
_entity.pdbx_description
1 polymer ?
#
loop_
_entity_poly.entity_id
_entity_poly.type
_entity_poly.pdbx_seq_one_letter_code
_entity_poly.pdbx_strand_id
1 'polypeptide(L)' 'MENTGQRWLRPGLWVELYDEKGIAAGKFEGEKLRIYPGTSVRFRIDLSRAPEGKYKSLVVADCGDDDLFGATYTFKLE' A
#
# COMPACT_ATOMS: atom_id res chain seq x y z
N MET A 1 -2.83 -0.85 9.22
CA MET A 1 -3.36 0.52 9.18
C MET A 1 -4.40 0.64 10.27
N GLU A 2 -4.31 1.68 11.08
CA GLU A 2 -5.27 1.99 12.14
C GLU A 2 -6.11 3.19 11.73
N ASN A 3 -7.41 3.15 12.00
CA ASN A 3 -8.31 4.28 11.83
C ASN A 3 -8.46 5.03 13.16
N THR A 4 -7.67 6.08 13.33
CA THR A 4 -7.73 6.98 14.50
C THR A 4 -8.79 8.09 14.35
N GLY A 5 -9.52 8.11 13.23
CA GLY A 5 -10.58 9.07 12.96
C GLY A 5 -11.92 8.68 13.59
N GLN A 6 -12.94 9.51 13.35
CA GLN A 6 -14.30 9.29 13.85
C GLN A 6 -15.26 8.70 12.80
N ARG A 7 -14.81 8.54 11.55
CA ARG A 7 -15.60 8.00 10.44
C ARG A 7 -15.04 6.67 9.98
N TRP A 8 -15.88 5.79 9.44
CA TRP A 8 -15.40 4.56 8.83
C TRP A 8 -14.68 4.87 7.52
N LEU A 9 -13.58 4.16 7.26
CA LEU A 9 -12.77 4.32 6.06
C LEU A 9 -12.89 3.09 5.17
N ARG A 10 -12.74 3.28 3.86
CA ARG A 10 -12.63 2.18 2.88
C ARG A 10 -11.49 2.45 1.89
N PRO A 11 -10.22 2.35 2.35
CA PRO A 11 -9.08 2.59 1.50
C PRO A 11 -9.03 1.67 0.29
N GLY A 12 -8.76 2.26 -0.88
CA GLY A 12 -8.11 1.59 -2.00
C GLY A 12 -6.61 1.55 -1.74
N LEU A 13 -6.07 0.37 -1.46
CA LEU A 13 -4.63 0.19 -1.26
C LEU A 13 -3.98 -0.23 -2.57
N TRP A 14 -2.88 0.42 -2.94
CA TRP A 14 -1.97 -0.09 -3.97
C TRP A 14 -0.51 0.16 -3.60
N VAL A 15 0.36 -0.58 -4.25
CA VAL A 15 1.80 -0.45 -4.13
C VAL A 15 2.41 -0.23 -5.50
N GLU A 16 3.22 0.80 -5.63
CA GLU A 16 4.09 1.02 -6.78
C GLU A 16 5.51 0.59 -6.42
N LEU A 17 6.08 -0.33 -7.20
CA LEU A 17 7.47 -0.77 -7.04
C LEU A 17 8.36 0.00 -7.99
N TYR A 18 9.50 0.48 -7.49
CA TYR A 18 10.55 1.09 -8.27
C TYR A 18 11.87 0.35 -8.04
N ASP A 19 12.54 0.01 -9.14
CA ASP A 19 13.86 -0.64 -9.12
C ASP A 19 14.96 0.34 -8.65
N GLU A 20 16.20 -0.14 -8.44
CA GLU A 20 17.35 0.70 -8.05
C GLU A 20 17.62 1.85 -9.04
N LYS A 21 17.22 1.69 -10.31
CA LYS A 21 17.32 2.73 -11.35
C LYS A 21 16.17 3.75 -11.32
N GLY A 22 15.22 3.62 -10.40
CA GLY A 22 14.01 4.45 -10.32
C GLY A 22 12.95 4.11 -11.37
N ILE A 23 13.11 2.99 -12.07
CA ILE A 23 12.15 2.52 -13.09
C ILE A 23 10.99 1.82 -12.38
N ALA A 24 9.75 2.19 -12.74
CA ALA A 24 8.56 1.53 -12.21
C ALA A 24 8.54 0.05 -12.66
N ALA A 25 8.71 -0.86 -11.71
CA ALA A 25 8.66 -2.30 -11.92
C ALA A 25 7.21 -2.81 -12.01
N GLY A 26 6.24 -2.05 -11.48
CA GLY A 26 4.83 -2.34 -11.61
C GLY A 26 3.98 -1.73 -10.49
N LYS A 27 2.66 -1.74 -10.71
CA LYS A 27 1.65 -1.36 -9.71
C LYS A 27 0.87 -2.59 -9.30
N PHE A 28 0.76 -2.82 -8.00
CA PHE A 28 0.09 -3.95 -7.39
C PHE A 28 -1.08 -3.44 -6.55
N GLU A 29 -2.29 -3.78 -6.98
CA GLU A 29 -3.50 -3.41 -6.25
C GLU A 29 -3.73 -4.40 -5.09
N GLY A 30 -4.00 -3.84 -3.91
CA GLY A 30 -4.38 -4.59 -2.72
C GLY A 30 -5.89 -4.69 -2.56
N GLU A 31 -6.29 -5.43 -1.54
CA GLU A 31 -7.70 -5.56 -1.19
C GLU A 31 -8.28 -4.25 -0.64
N LYS A 32 -9.56 -4.00 -0.94
CA LYS A 32 -10.34 -2.89 -0.36
C LYS A 32 -11.02 -3.37 0.92
N LEU A 33 -10.45 -3.02 2.06
CA LEU A 33 -10.99 -3.37 3.38
C LEU A 33 -11.69 -2.17 4.02
N ARG A 34 -12.71 -2.44 4.82
CA ARG A 34 -13.38 -1.44 5.66
C ARG A 34 -12.68 -1.36 7.01
N ILE A 35 -12.44 -0.15 7.52
CA ILE A 35 -11.83 0.09 8.83
C ILE A 35 -12.77 0.98 9.65
N TYR A 36 -13.31 0.45 10.74
CA TYR A 36 -14.15 1.23 11.66
C TYR A 36 -13.30 2.14 12.56
N PRO A 37 -13.87 3.24 13.09
CA PRO A 37 -13.19 4.09 14.07
C PRO A 37 -12.60 3.29 15.23
N GLY A 38 -11.34 3.53 15.58
CA GLY A 38 -10.62 2.84 16.66
C GLY A 38 -10.22 1.40 16.36
N THR A 39 -10.37 0.94 15.11
CA THR A 39 -9.95 -0.41 14.69
C THR A 39 -8.74 -0.37 13.76
N SER A 40 -8.07 -1.50 13.64
CA SER A 40 -6.97 -1.68 12.68
C SER A 40 -7.20 -2.89 11.80
N VAL A 41 -6.69 -2.82 10.58
CA VAL A 41 -6.67 -3.95 9.65
C VAL A 41 -5.26 -4.15 9.09
N ARG A 42 -4.97 -5.39 8.70
CA ARG A 42 -3.77 -5.77 7.98
C ARG A 42 -4.13 -6.05 6.53
N PHE A 43 -3.52 -5.29 5.63
CA PHE A 43 -3.60 -5.54 4.20
C PHE A 43 -2.52 -6.53 3.76
N ARG A 44 -2.84 -7.33 2.75
CA ARG A 44 -1.88 -8.17 2.04
C ARG A 44 -1.90 -7.76 0.57
N ILE A 45 -0.72 -7.63 -0.02
CA ILE A 45 -0.56 -7.37 -1.44
C ILE A 45 0.31 -8.49 -1.97
N ASP A 46 -0.17 -9.13 -3.04
CA ASP A 46 0.58 -10.16 -3.73
C ASP A 46 1.64 -9.50 -4.63
N LEU A 47 2.91 -9.71 -4.30
CA LEU A 47 4.05 -9.23 -5.09
C LEU A 47 4.70 -10.37 -5.89
N SER A 48 4.08 -11.54 -5.97
CA SER A 48 4.68 -12.74 -6.59
C SER A 48 4.93 -12.59 -8.09
N ARG A 49 4.33 -11.58 -8.74
CA ARG A 49 4.60 -11.24 -10.14
C ARG A 49 5.78 -10.28 -10.33
N ALA A 50 6.32 -9.72 -9.26
CA ALA A 50 7.52 -8.89 -9.33
C ALA A 50 8.76 -9.77 -9.50
N PRO A 51 9.71 -9.40 -10.37
CA PRO A 51 10.99 -10.11 -10.45
C PRO A 51 11.77 -10.02 -9.14
N GLU A 52 12.70 -10.95 -8.94
CA GLU A 52 13.66 -10.88 -7.83
C GLU A 52 14.56 -9.64 -7.99
N GLY A 53 14.80 -8.94 -6.89
CA GLY A 53 15.53 -7.67 -6.95
C GLY A 53 15.33 -6.78 -5.73
N LYS A 54 16.03 -5.64 -5.74
CA LYS A 54 15.86 -4.59 -4.72
C LYS A 54 14.85 -3.57 -5.21
N TYR A 55 13.85 -3.30 -4.37
CA TYR A 55 12.79 -2.36 -4.70
C TYR A 55 12.63 -1.30 -3.62
N LYS A 56 12.35 -0.09 -4.09
CA LYS A 56 11.72 0.95 -3.30
C LYS A 56 10.23 0.95 -3.63
N SER A 57 9.41 0.64 -2.63
CA SER A 57 7.96 0.60 -2.80
C SER A 57 7.30 1.84 -2.23
N LEU A 58 6.35 2.41 -2.97
CA LEU A 58 5.42 3.41 -2.49
C LEU A 58 4.06 2.74 -2.25
N VAL A 59 3.68 2.60 -0.99
CA VAL A 59 2.36 2.13 -0.56
C VAL A 59 1.45 3.34 -0.47
N VAL A 60 0.32 3.31 -1.16
CA VAL A 60 -0.70 4.36 -1.09
C VAL A 60 -2.02 3.74 -0.67
N ALA A 61 -2.66 4.35 0.32
CA ALA A 61 -4.01 4.03 0.76
C ALA A 61 -4.90 5.26 0.57
N ASP A 62 -5.75 5.21 -0.45
CA ASP A 62 -6.71 6.27 -0.77
C ASP A 62 -8.05 5.97 -0.12
N CYS A 63 -8.42 6.71 0.92
CA CYS A 63 -9.72 6.55 1.59
C CYS A 63 -10.83 7.45 1.02
N GLY A 64 -10.57 8.20 -0.06
CA GLY A 64 -11.47 9.22 -0.59
C GLY A 64 -11.39 10.55 0.17
N ASP A 65 -11.88 11.61 -0.45
CA ASP A 65 -11.80 13.00 0.02
C ASP A 65 -10.34 13.42 0.34
N ASP A 66 -10.06 13.84 1.57
CA ASP A 66 -8.75 14.32 2.04
C ASP A 66 -7.93 13.21 2.76
N ASP A 67 -8.49 12.02 2.93
CA ASP A 67 -7.86 10.94 3.70
C ASP A 67 -6.95 10.08 2.81
N LEU A 68 -5.77 10.63 2.47
CA LEU A 68 -4.72 9.94 1.72
C LEU A 68 -3.54 9.56 2.61
N PHE A 69 -3.22 8.28 2.68
CA PHE A 69 -2.03 7.77 3.39
C PHE A 69 -0.99 7.25 2.42
N GLY A 70 0.26 7.64 2.64
CA GLY A 70 1.41 7.18 1.87
C GLY A 70 2.52 6.67 2.80
N ALA A 71 3.13 5.55 2.45
CA ALA A 71 4.30 5.02 3.14
C ALA A 71 5.32 4.49 2.13
N THR A 72 6.60 4.72 2.38
CA THR A 72 7.68 4.21 1.53
C THR A 72 8.46 3.15 2.28
N TYR A 73 8.73 2.04 1.61
CA TYR A 73 9.56 0.95 2.14
C TYR A 73 10.63 0.57 1.14
N THR A 74 11.76 0.11 1.65
CA THR A 74 12.82 -0.48 0.83
C THR A 74 12.99 -1.92 1.26
N PHE A 75 12.91 -2.84 0.31
CA PHE A 75 13.09 -4.26 0.58
C PHE A 75 13.75 -4.95 -0.62
N LYS A 76 14.19 -6.18 -0.39
CA LYS A 76 14.71 -7.06 -1.43
C LYS A 76 13.78 -8.27 -1.56
N LEU A 77 13.33 -8.56 -2.78
CA LEU A 77 12.68 -9.81 -3.13
C LEU A 77 13.77 -10.83 -3.51
N GLU A 78 13.70 -12.02 -2.92
CA GLU A 78 14.60 -13.16 -3.10
C GLU A 78 13.78 -14.41 -3.41
#